data_AF-A0A8J1W3Z2-F1
#
_entry.id   AF-A0A8J1W3Z2-F1
#
_cell.length_a   1.000
_cell.length_b   1.000
_cell.length_c   1.000
_cell.angle_alpha   90.00
_cell.angle_beta   90.00
_cell.angle_gamma   90.00
#
_symmetry.space_group_name_H-M   'P 1'
#
loop_
_entity.id
_entity.type
_entity.pdbx_description
1 polymer ?
#
loop_
_entity_poly.entity_id
_entity_poly.type
_entity_poly.pdbx_seq_one_letter_code
_entity_poly.pdbx_strand_id
1 'polypeptide(L)'
;PKSALDSKWCSTSTCSTTRDLGTCCDWRPLCKNSKNDACGSGSGYQVRSDRQNSRCQAATCTTGNDRSLCCQQKCTTAMCSHADWIPKSDIGSRYCKASECKVGDDRATCCDERAQCKDSKDNACGSSNSYQLRDDRLNYRCVGKTCTTGNDLETCCQHMCTDAMCASEAMTKKASFSSLWCKTAEYNDGRTSVHHFRCSDGK
;
A
#
# COMPACT_ATOMS: atom_id res chain seq x y z
N PRO A 1 -4.06 32.25 29.55
CA PRO A 1 -4.45 33.45 30.31
C PRO A 1 -5.18 34.43 29.39
N LYS A 2 -6.38 34.88 29.75
CA LYS A 2 -7.02 36.01 29.05
C LYS A 2 -6.04 37.19 29.11
N SER A 3 -5.74 37.82 27.98
CA SER A 3 -4.74 38.90 27.86
C SER A 3 -5.14 40.22 28.55
N ALA A 4 -6.17 40.20 29.38
CA ALA A 4 -6.62 41.30 30.22
C ALA A 4 -7.19 40.71 31.52
N LEU A 5 -6.31 40.36 32.46
CA LEU A 5 -6.71 39.96 33.82
C LEU A 5 -6.98 41.18 34.71
N ASP A 6 -6.59 42.37 34.28
CA ASP A 6 -6.51 43.58 35.09
C ASP A 6 -7.88 44.15 35.52
N SER A 7 -8.98 43.44 35.23
CA SER A 7 -10.35 43.87 35.59
C SER A 7 -11.30 42.74 35.99
N LYS A 8 -10.85 41.47 36.05
CA LYS A 8 -11.72 40.33 36.37
C LYS A 8 -11.41 39.75 37.75
N TRP A 9 -12.24 40.13 38.71
CA TRP A 9 -12.17 39.68 40.09
C TRP A 9 -12.82 38.30 40.26
N CYS A 10 -12.33 37.56 41.24
CA CYS A 10 -13.01 36.37 41.71
C CYS A 10 -14.34 36.77 42.36
N SER A 11 -15.33 35.90 42.22
CA SER A 11 -16.69 36.13 42.72
C SER A 11 -16.76 36.26 44.25
N THR A 12 -15.68 35.89 44.94
CA THR A 12 -15.47 36.11 46.38
C THR A 12 -14.05 36.59 46.66
N SER A 13 -13.73 36.84 47.93
CA SER A 13 -12.38 37.19 48.39
C SER A 13 -11.31 36.13 48.11
N THR A 14 -11.70 34.91 47.72
CA THR A 14 -10.79 33.85 47.28
C THR A 14 -11.24 33.26 45.95
N CYS A 15 -10.27 32.96 45.08
CA CYS A 15 -10.51 32.32 43.80
C CYS A 15 -10.63 30.81 43.96
N SER A 16 -11.61 30.20 43.30
CA SER A 16 -11.80 28.75 43.29
C SER A 16 -11.91 28.22 41.86
N THR A 17 -11.41 27.00 41.65
CA THR A 17 -11.44 26.31 40.35
C THR A 17 -12.85 25.88 39.94
N THR A 18 -13.80 25.78 40.87
CA THR A 18 -15.20 25.44 40.58
C THR A 18 -16.06 26.66 40.25
N ARG A 19 -15.75 27.84 40.80
CA ARG A 19 -16.60 29.04 40.65
C ARG A 19 -16.04 30.05 39.66
N ASP A 20 -14.73 30.23 39.63
CA ASP A 20 -14.09 31.35 38.92
C ASP A 20 -13.37 30.92 37.63
N LEU A 21 -13.28 29.61 37.35
CA LEU A 21 -12.53 29.08 36.21
C LEU A 21 -13.03 29.63 34.86
N GLY A 22 -14.35 29.72 34.64
CA GLY A 22 -14.90 30.31 33.42
C GLY A 22 -14.70 31.83 33.32
N THR A 23 -14.57 32.51 34.46
CA THR A 23 -14.32 33.95 34.53
C THR A 23 -12.86 34.25 34.20
N CYS A 24 -11.94 33.55 34.85
CA CYS A 24 -10.50 33.79 34.81
C CYS A 24 -9.78 33.07 33.66
N CYS A 25 -10.31 31.96 33.16
CA CYS A 25 -9.69 31.16 32.11
C CYS A 25 -10.58 31.05 30.88
N ASP A 26 -9.93 30.89 29.73
CA ASP A 26 -10.59 30.44 28.51
C ASP A 26 -10.28 28.98 28.29
N TRP A 27 -11.27 28.29 27.73
CA TRP A 27 -11.05 26.94 27.24
C TRP A 27 -10.06 26.96 26.08
N ARG A 28 -9.07 26.06 26.12
CA ARG A 28 -8.18 25.82 24.98
C ARG A 28 -8.99 25.41 23.74
N PRO A 29 -8.59 25.80 22.52
CA PRO A 29 -9.33 25.47 21.31
C PRO A 29 -9.49 23.95 21.12
N LEU A 30 -10.57 23.55 20.47
CA LEU A 30 -10.81 22.16 20.08
C LEU A 30 -10.04 21.82 18.81
N CYS A 31 -9.56 20.58 18.68
CA CYS A 31 -8.86 20.10 17.49
C CYS A 31 -9.67 20.29 16.19
N LYS A 32 -11.00 20.16 16.25
CA LYS A 32 -11.87 20.37 15.07
C LYS A 32 -11.85 21.80 14.54
N ASN A 33 -11.55 22.78 15.41
CA ASN A 33 -11.50 24.19 15.06
C ASN A 33 -10.12 24.58 14.50
N SER A 34 -9.12 23.71 14.59
CA SER A 34 -7.73 23.97 14.20
C SER A 34 -7.29 23.19 12.97
N LYS A 35 -8.21 22.93 12.03
CA LYS A 35 -7.95 22.11 10.83
C LYS A 35 -6.67 22.52 10.09
N ASN A 36 -6.37 23.81 10.05
CA ASN A 36 -5.18 24.33 9.35
C ASN A 36 -3.98 24.53 10.29
N ASP A 37 -4.20 24.78 11.58
CA ASP A 37 -3.12 25.17 12.50
C ASP A 37 -2.42 23.96 13.16
N ALA A 38 -3.19 22.95 13.58
CA ALA A 38 -2.63 21.74 14.21
C ALA A 38 -2.08 20.75 13.19
N CYS A 39 -2.79 20.58 12.08
CA CYS A 39 -2.44 19.59 11.07
C CYS A 39 -1.56 20.17 9.97
N GLY A 40 -1.58 21.48 9.75
CA GLY A 40 -0.90 22.15 8.65
C GLY A 40 -1.64 21.96 7.32
N SER A 41 -1.80 23.02 6.55
CA SER A 41 -2.39 22.96 5.22
C SER A 41 -1.49 22.16 4.27
N GLY A 42 -2.02 21.14 3.59
CA GLY A 42 -1.31 20.36 2.57
C GLY A 42 -0.25 19.38 3.08
N SER A 43 -0.11 19.20 4.39
CA SER A 43 0.97 18.44 5.04
C SER A 43 0.85 16.91 4.98
N GLY A 44 -0.18 16.38 4.32
CA GLY A 44 -0.53 14.97 4.42
C GLY A 44 -1.12 14.58 5.77
N TYR A 45 -1.69 15.51 6.53
CA TYR A 45 -2.42 15.23 7.77
C TYR A 45 -3.87 15.73 7.70
N GLN A 46 -4.76 15.11 8.47
CA GLN A 46 -6.11 15.64 8.73
C GLN A 46 -6.46 15.55 10.21
N VAL A 47 -7.48 16.30 10.63
CA VAL A 47 -8.04 16.18 11.98
C VAL A 47 -8.66 14.79 12.16
N ARG A 48 -8.27 14.13 13.24
CA ARG A 48 -8.82 12.85 13.69
C ARG A 48 -10.30 12.95 14.01
N SER A 49 -11.10 12.06 13.43
CA SER A 49 -12.55 12.00 13.70
C SER A 49 -12.84 11.68 15.16
N ASP A 50 -12.04 10.83 15.80
CA ASP A 50 -12.17 10.44 17.20
C ASP A 50 -11.65 11.50 18.19
N ARG A 51 -10.95 12.53 17.72
CA ARG A 51 -10.35 13.59 18.56
C ARG A 51 -10.90 14.97 18.30
N GLN A 52 -12.00 15.10 17.57
CA GLN A 52 -12.61 16.40 17.26
C GLN A 52 -12.93 17.25 18.50
N ASN A 53 -13.27 16.61 19.62
CA ASN A 53 -13.57 17.27 20.90
C ASN A 53 -12.38 17.31 21.88
N SER A 54 -11.20 16.82 21.47
CA SER A 54 -9.97 17.01 22.24
C SER A 54 -9.53 18.48 22.14
N ARG A 55 -8.86 18.97 23.18
CA ARG A 55 -8.35 20.35 23.25
C ARG A 55 -6.84 20.37 23.04
N CYS A 56 -6.36 21.39 22.36
CA CYS A 56 -4.94 21.61 22.13
C CYS A 56 -4.18 21.84 23.44
N GLN A 57 -2.87 21.66 23.43
CA GLN A 57 -2.00 21.79 24.60
C GLN A 57 -1.91 23.24 25.07
N ALA A 58 -1.97 24.21 24.16
CA ALA A 58 -1.84 25.63 24.44
C ALA A 58 -3.10 26.44 24.06
N ALA A 59 -3.01 27.77 24.19
CA ALA A 59 -4.07 28.69 23.78
C ALA A 59 -4.29 28.72 22.26
N THR A 60 -3.29 28.31 21.49
CA THR A 60 -3.35 28.14 20.04
C THR A 60 -2.89 26.73 19.72
N CYS A 61 -3.56 26.09 18.76
CA CYS A 61 -3.14 24.79 18.27
C CYS A 61 -1.98 24.96 17.30
N THR A 62 -0.92 24.17 17.44
CA THR A 62 0.23 24.24 16.54
C THR A 62 0.65 22.87 16.06
N THR A 63 1.25 22.83 14.87
CA THR A 63 1.80 21.58 14.31
C THR A 63 2.86 20.94 15.19
N GLY A 64 3.63 21.73 15.95
CA GLY A 64 4.69 21.21 16.82
C GLY A 64 4.16 20.48 18.05
N ASN A 65 3.09 20.99 18.67
CA ASN A 65 2.60 20.47 19.96
C ASN A 65 1.36 19.59 19.82
N ASP A 66 0.52 19.83 18.81
CA ASP A 66 -0.82 19.27 18.75
C ASP A 66 -1.01 18.24 17.63
N ARG A 67 -0.03 18.05 16.74
CA ARG A 67 -0.19 17.16 15.59
C ARG A 67 -0.48 15.72 16.01
N SER A 68 0.25 15.17 16.98
CA SER A 68 0.03 13.79 17.45
C SER A 68 -1.30 13.60 18.18
N LEU A 69 -1.80 14.66 18.83
CA LEU A 69 -3.06 14.65 19.54
C LEU A 69 -4.26 14.81 18.59
N CYS A 70 -4.19 15.80 17.71
CA CYS A 70 -5.34 16.25 16.92
C CYS A 70 -5.39 15.62 15.53
N CYS A 71 -4.27 15.15 14.99
CA CYS A 71 -4.15 14.82 13.58
C CYS A 71 -3.79 13.35 13.35
N GLN A 72 -4.12 12.88 12.15
CA GLN A 72 -3.71 11.58 11.62
C GLN A 72 -3.10 11.77 10.25
N GLN A 73 -2.03 11.03 9.99
CA GLN A 73 -1.29 11.07 8.75
C GLN A 73 -2.04 10.35 7.62
N LYS A 74 -1.91 10.85 6.41
CA LYS A 74 -2.34 10.19 5.17
C LYS A 74 -1.49 8.96 4.91
N CYS A 75 -2.13 7.93 4.38
CA CYS A 75 -1.40 6.80 3.81
C CYS A 75 -0.46 7.27 2.69
N THR A 76 0.70 6.62 2.58
CA THR A 76 1.65 6.86 1.48
C THR A 76 1.96 5.55 0.78
N THR A 77 2.36 5.62 -0.50
CA THR A 77 2.69 4.43 -1.31
C THR A 77 3.88 3.66 -0.73
N ALA A 78 4.78 4.33 -0.01
CA ALA A 78 5.93 3.72 0.67
C ALA A 78 5.53 2.64 1.68
N MET A 79 4.32 2.73 2.25
CA MET A 79 3.80 1.72 3.19
C MET A 79 3.51 0.36 2.54
N CYS A 80 3.36 0.35 1.21
CA CYS A 80 3.06 -0.82 0.40
C CYS A 80 4.27 -1.29 -0.42
N SER A 81 5.49 -0.92 -0.01
CA SER A 81 6.74 -1.25 -0.71
C SER A 81 7.15 -2.71 -0.64
N HIS A 82 6.54 -3.51 0.25
CA HIS A 82 6.77 -4.95 0.33
C HIS A 82 6.26 -5.65 -0.94
N ALA A 83 6.98 -6.66 -1.40
CA ALA A 83 6.73 -7.35 -2.68
C ALA A 83 5.30 -7.92 -2.83
N ASP A 84 4.61 -8.19 -1.73
CA ASP A 84 3.25 -8.76 -1.73
C ASP A 84 2.12 -7.74 -1.75
N TRP A 85 2.42 -6.45 -1.68
CA TRP A 85 1.41 -5.40 -1.45
C TRP A 85 1.46 -4.34 -2.55
N ILE A 86 0.32 -3.69 -2.76
CA ILE A 86 0.17 -2.52 -3.61
C ILE A 86 -0.66 -1.45 -2.89
N PRO A 87 -0.47 -0.16 -3.22
CA PRO A 87 -1.36 0.90 -2.77
C PRO A 87 -2.81 0.61 -3.16
N LYS A 88 -3.76 0.87 -2.26
CA LYS A 88 -5.17 0.92 -2.66
C LYS A 88 -5.39 2.03 -3.67
N SER A 89 -6.37 1.86 -4.57
CA SER A 89 -6.68 2.86 -5.61
C SER A 89 -7.06 4.23 -5.05
N ASP A 90 -7.64 4.26 -3.87
CA ASP A 90 -8.05 5.47 -3.13
C ASP A 90 -7.04 5.88 -2.05
N ILE A 91 -5.77 5.46 -2.12
CA ILE A 91 -4.77 5.73 -1.06
C ILE A 91 -4.66 7.21 -0.67
N GLY A 92 -4.87 8.14 -1.61
CA GLY A 92 -4.78 9.60 -1.36
C GLY A 92 -5.88 10.17 -0.46
N SER A 93 -6.99 9.45 -0.27
CA SER A 93 -8.08 9.79 0.66
C SER A 93 -8.06 8.94 1.94
N ARG A 94 -7.09 8.03 2.07
CA ARG A 94 -6.93 7.16 3.23
C ARG A 94 -5.94 7.72 4.24
N TYR A 95 -6.18 7.39 5.49
CA TYR A 95 -5.41 7.85 6.62
C TYR A 95 -5.14 6.69 7.57
N CYS A 96 -4.05 6.81 8.30
CA CYS A 96 -3.63 5.84 9.28
C CYS A 96 -4.53 5.88 10.52
N LYS A 97 -4.59 4.76 11.24
CA LYS A 97 -5.44 4.59 12.43
C LYS A 97 -4.98 5.48 13.58
N ALA A 98 -3.67 5.69 13.68
CA ALA A 98 -3.05 6.53 14.69
C ALA A 98 -2.60 7.88 14.08
N SER A 99 -1.95 8.70 14.91
CA SER A 99 -1.38 9.97 14.46
C SER A 99 -0.33 9.82 13.37
N GLU A 100 0.44 8.73 13.45
CA GLU A 100 1.50 8.37 12.53
C GLU A 100 1.20 7.01 11.92
N CYS A 101 1.61 6.86 10.67
CA CYS A 101 1.46 5.62 9.93
C CYS A 101 2.49 4.57 10.36
N LYS A 102 2.03 3.36 10.64
CA LYS A 102 2.89 2.20 10.92
C LYS A 102 2.55 1.07 9.98
N VAL A 103 3.56 0.51 9.30
CA VAL A 103 3.36 -0.57 8.32
C VAL A 103 2.62 -1.76 8.95
N GLY A 104 2.92 -2.15 10.19
CA GLY A 104 2.22 -3.27 10.85
C GLY A 104 0.73 -3.00 11.09
N ASP A 105 0.38 -1.79 11.51
CA ASP A 105 -0.97 -1.46 11.98
C ASP A 105 -1.90 -1.00 10.84
N ASP A 106 -1.32 -0.36 9.82
CA ASP A 106 -2.04 0.38 8.79
C ASP A 106 -1.96 -0.27 7.40
N ARG A 107 -1.19 -1.35 7.21
CA ARG A 107 -1.07 -2.03 5.92
C ARG A 107 -2.43 -2.43 5.34
N ALA A 108 -3.30 -3.04 6.13
CA ALA A 108 -4.65 -3.40 5.66
C ALA A 108 -5.53 -2.17 5.34
N THR A 109 -5.26 -1.04 6.01
CA THR A 109 -5.95 0.23 5.75
C THR A 109 -5.50 0.83 4.43
N CYS A 110 -4.19 0.87 4.17
CA CYS A 110 -3.57 1.62 3.08
C CYS A 110 -3.28 0.80 1.81
N CYS A 111 -3.12 -0.52 1.94
CA CYS A 111 -2.64 -1.40 0.88
C CYS A 111 -3.65 -2.51 0.57
N ASP A 112 -3.62 -3.00 -0.66
CA ASP A 112 -4.21 -4.27 -1.07
C ASP A 112 -3.09 -5.30 -1.23
N GLU A 113 -3.40 -6.57 -0.96
CA GLU A 113 -2.51 -7.68 -1.28
C GLU A 113 -2.54 -7.94 -2.79
N ARG A 114 -1.38 -8.25 -3.37
CA ARG A 114 -1.28 -8.69 -4.77
C ARG A 114 -1.89 -10.07 -4.92
N ALA A 115 -2.57 -10.30 -6.04
CA ALA A 115 -3.09 -11.62 -6.36
C ALA A 115 -1.95 -12.64 -6.46
N GLN A 116 -2.21 -13.86 -5.98
CA GLN A 116 -1.30 -14.98 -6.23
C GLN A 116 -1.52 -15.49 -7.65
N CYS A 117 -0.45 -15.89 -8.35
CA CYS A 117 -0.58 -16.45 -9.70
C CYS A 117 -1.47 -17.70 -9.72
N LYS A 118 -1.58 -18.43 -8.60
CA LYS A 118 -2.49 -19.59 -8.48
C LYS A 118 -3.97 -19.23 -8.67
N ASP A 119 -4.36 -18.00 -8.35
CA ASP A 119 -5.75 -17.54 -8.39
C ASP A 119 -6.12 -16.94 -9.76
N SER A 120 -5.12 -16.80 -10.65
CA SER A 120 -5.31 -16.53 -12.07
C SER A 120 -5.94 -17.74 -12.74
N LYS A 121 -7.27 -17.82 -12.76
CA LYS A 121 -7.99 -18.75 -13.64
C LYS A 121 -7.82 -18.27 -15.09
N ASP A 122 -6.72 -18.68 -15.73
CA ASP A 122 -6.32 -18.43 -17.12
C ASP A 122 -6.05 -16.97 -17.55
N ASN A 123 -6.51 -15.98 -16.78
CA ASN A 123 -6.38 -14.56 -17.14
C ASN A 123 -4.93 -14.04 -17.27
N ALA A 124 -3.96 -14.62 -16.57
CA ALA A 124 -2.55 -14.26 -16.74
C ALA A 124 -1.93 -14.87 -18.01
N CYS A 125 -2.32 -16.10 -18.38
CA CYS A 125 -1.72 -16.82 -19.50
C CYS A 125 -2.45 -16.62 -20.82
N GLY A 126 -3.62 -15.98 -20.76
CA GLY A 126 -4.52 -15.80 -21.90
C GLY A 126 -5.15 -17.12 -22.33
N SER A 127 -5.96 -17.07 -23.38
CA SER A 127 -6.62 -18.25 -23.96
C SER A 127 -5.78 -18.96 -25.02
N SER A 128 -4.49 -18.64 -25.13
CA SER A 128 -3.62 -19.24 -26.15
C SER A 128 -3.01 -20.54 -25.65
N ASN A 129 -2.89 -21.53 -26.53
CA ASN A 129 -2.26 -22.82 -26.21
C ASN A 129 -0.72 -22.73 -26.05
N SER A 130 -0.15 -21.52 -26.12
CA SER A 130 1.29 -21.29 -26.07
C SER A 130 1.82 -21.04 -24.66
N TYR A 131 0.94 -20.86 -23.68
CA TYR A 131 1.30 -20.61 -22.30
C TYR A 131 0.41 -21.40 -21.34
N GLN A 132 0.99 -21.83 -20.24
CA GLN A 132 0.27 -22.40 -19.11
C GLN A 132 0.79 -21.81 -17.81
N LEU A 133 -0.02 -21.89 -16.75
CA LEU A 133 0.42 -21.50 -15.42
C LEU A 133 1.65 -22.32 -15.02
N ARG A 134 2.58 -21.67 -14.34
CA ARG A 134 3.75 -22.37 -13.79
C ARG A 134 3.35 -23.35 -12.69
N ASP A 135 4.10 -24.43 -12.55
CA ASP A 135 3.90 -25.38 -11.45
C ASP A 135 4.22 -24.74 -10.09
N ASP A 136 5.23 -23.87 -10.05
CA ASP A 136 5.68 -23.10 -8.89
C ASP A 136 4.87 -21.81 -8.64
N ARG A 137 3.71 -21.64 -9.27
CA ARG A 137 2.84 -20.45 -9.20
C ARG A 137 2.43 -19.99 -7.79
N LEU A 138 2.61 -20.84 -6.77
CA LEU A 138 2.39 -20.46 -5.36
C LEU A 138 3.44 -19.47 -4.85
N ASN A 139 4.61 -19.43 -5.48
CA ASN A 139 5.74 -18.57 -5.11
C ASN A 139 5.70 -17.21 -5.80
N TYR A 140 4.77 -17.00 -6.73
CA TYR A 140 4.70 -15.80 -7.56
C TYR A 140 3.40 -15.04 -7.34
N ARG A 141 3.50 -13.72 -7.45
CA ARG A 141 2.39 -12.79 -7.32
C ARG A 141 2.34 -11.85 -8.50
N CYS A 142 1.13 -11.40 -8.78
CA CYS A 142 0.84 -10.52 -9.89
C CYS A 142 1.25 -9.08 -9.57
N VAL A 143 1.39 -8.26 -10.61
CA VAL A 143 1.70 -6.84 -10.49
C VAL A 143 0.58 -6.09 -9.76
N GLY A 144 -0.67 -6.56 -9.92
CA GLY A 144 -1.85 -5.96 -9.34
C GLY A 144 -2.66 -6.88 -8.42
N LYS A 145 -3.88 -6.42 -8.10
CA LYS A 145 -4.90 -7.18 -7.35
C LYS A 145 -5.54 -8.29 -8.19
N THR A 146 -5.29 -8.28 -9.49
CA THR A 146 -5.73 -9.27 -10.47
C THR A 146 -4.57 -9.54 -11.40
N CYS A 147 -4.47 -10.76 -11.88
CA CYS A 147 -3.46 -11.16 -12.85
C CYS A 147 -3.97 -10.97 -14.27
N THR A 148 -3.12 -10.47 -15.15
CA THR A 148 -3.44 -10.08 -16.53
C THR A 148 -2.32 -10.49 -17.48
N THR A 149 -2.68 -10.91 -18.69
CA THR A 149 -1.69 -11.27 -19.73
C THR A 149 -0.70 -10.15 -20.05
N GLY A 150 -1.11 -8.88 -19.95
CA GLY A 150 -0.23 -7.76 -20.27
C GLY A 150 0.94 -7.56 -19.29
N ASN A 151 0.74 -7.88 -18.00
CA ASN A 151 1.73 -7.58 -16.96
C ASN A 151 2.30 -8.83 -16.27
N ASP A 152 1.57 -9.94 -16.33
CA ASP A 152 1.82 -11.10 -15.47
C ASP A 152 2.17 -12.37 -16.24
N LEU A 153 2.20 -12.33 -17.58
CA LEU A 153 2.46 -13.49 -18.43
C LEU A 153 3.79 -14.17 -18.09
N GLU A 154 4.89 -13.44 -18.11
CA GLU A 154 6.23 -14.00 -17.82
C GLU A 154 6.42 -14.41 -16.35
N THR A 155 5.65 -13.79 -15.44
CA THR A 155 5.76 -14.06 -14.00
C THR A 155 4.94 -15.29 -13.60
N CYS A 156 3.72 -15.40 -14.10
CA CYS A 156 2.78 -16.43 -13.70
C CYS A 156 2.74 -17.64 -14.65
N CYS A 157 3.22 -17.48 -15.88
CA CYS A 157 3.09 -18.49 -16.92
C CYS A 157 4.45 -18.96 -17.43
N GLN A 158 4.42 -20.12 -18.07
CA GLN A 158 5.55 -20.69 -18.78
C GLN A 158 5.12 -21.02 -20.20
N HIS A 159 6.05 -20.85 -21.13
CA HIS A 159 5.85 -21.22 -22.52
C HIS A 159 5.70 -22.73 -22.67
N MET A 160 4.64 -23.12 -23.36
CA MET A 160 4.46 -24.47 -23.84
C MET A 160 5.29 -24.69 -25.10
N CYS A 161 5.85 -25.89 -25.24
CA CYS A 161 6.41 -26.32 -26.51
C CYS A 161 5.28 -26.41 -27.55
N THR A 162 5.40 -25.65 -28.63
CA THR A 162 4.45 -25.70 -29.75
C THR A 162 5.05 -26.41 -30.94
N ASP A 163 4.20 -26.91 -31.83
CA ASP A 163 4.62 -27.63 -33.04
C ASP A 163 5.64 -26.85 -33.88
N ALA A 164 5.51 -25.53 -33.91
CA ALA A 164 6.43 -24.63 -34.60
C ALA A 164 7.87 -24.69 -34.05
N MET A 165 8.06 -25.07 -32.79
CA MET A 165 9.38 -25.21 -32.16
C MET A 165 10.11 -26.49 -32.56
N CYS A 166 9.40 -27.47 -33.14
CA CYS A 166 9.99 -28.67 -33.74
C CYS A 166 10.02 -28.60 -35.27
N ALA A 167 9.97 -27.41 -35.87
CA ALA A 167 9.89 -27.25 -37.32
C ALA A 167 11.21 -27.54 -38.07
N SER A 168 12.30 -27.89 -37.38
CA SER A 168 13.52 -28.35 -38.05
C SER A 168 13.38 -29.82 -38.45
N GLU A 169 13.77 -30.15 -39.68
CA GLU A 169 13.73 -31.53 -40.22
C GLU A 169 14.58 -32.53 -39.40
N ALA A 170 15.44 -32.03 -38.51
CA ALA A 170 16.33 -32.81 -37.67
C ALA A 170 15.72 -33.28 -36.34
N MET A 171 14.50 -32.85 -35.99
CA MET A 171 13.88 -33.16 -34.69
C MET A 171 12.47 -33.72 -34.83
N THR A 172 12.16 -34.77 -34.06
CA THR A 172 10.82 -35.35 -33.96
C THR A 172 10.20 -35.02 -32.60
N LYS A 173 8.88 -34.78 -32.58
CA LYS A 173 8.14 -34.55 -31.33
C LYS A 173 8.25 -35.78 -30.43
N LYS A 174 8.55 -35.58 -29.15
CA LYS A 174 8.39 -36.63 -28.13
C LYS A 174 6.91 -36.97 -27.97
N ALA A 175 6.61 -38.22 -27.61
CA ALA A 175 5.23 -38.67 -27.38
C ALA A 175 4.48 -37.86 -26.28
N SER A 176 5.22 -37.24 -25.37
CA SER A 176 4.73 -36.38 -24.27
C SER A 176 4.75 -34.88 -24.60
N PHE A 177 4.71 -34.50 -25.89
CA PHE A 177 4.91 -33.11 -26.32
C PHE A 177 3.98 -32.08 -25.65
N SER A 178 2.71 -32.44 -25.44
CA SER A 178 1.71 -31.61 -24.76
C SER A 178 1.94 -31.44 -23.26
N SER A 179 2.95 -32.09 -22.68
CA SER A 179 3.40 -31.93 -21.30
C SER A 179 4.84 -31.42 -21.19
N LEU A 180 5.44 -31.00 -22.31
CA LEU A 180 6.79 -30.46 -22.35
C LEU A 180 6.77 -28.94 -22.21
N TRP A 181 7.69 -28.45 -21.39
CA TRP A 181 7.86 -27.04 -21.09
C TRP A 181 9.13 -26.51 -21.74
N CYS A 182 9.08 -25.29 -22.26
CA CYS A 182 10.27 -24.60 -22.74
C CYS A 182 11.08 -24.07 -21.55
N LYS A 183 12.23 -24.67 -21.27
CA LYS A 183 13.25 -24.00 -20.46
C LYS A 183 14.10 -23.12 -21.38
N THR A 184 14.26 -21.85 -21.00
CA THR A 184 15.34 -21.02 -21.54
C THR A 184 16.66 -21.65 -21.10
N ALA A 185 17.33 -22.32 -22.04
CA ALA A 185 18.73 -22.67 -21.83
C ALA A 185 19.55 -21.48 -22.35
N GLU A 186 20.33 -20.84 -21.49
CA GLU A 186 21.40 -19.96 -21.95
C GLU A 186 22.43 -20.85 -22.67
N TYR A 187 22.36 -20.88 -23.99
CA TYR A 187 23.39 -21.48 -24.82
C TYR A 187 24.39 -20.38 -25.16
N ASN A 188 25.55 -20.43 -24.51
CA ASN A 188 26.62 -19.48 -24.75
C ASN A 188 27.67 -20.15 -25.64
N ASP A 189 27.68 -19.82 -26.93
CA ASP A 189 28.62 -20.35 -27.93
C ASP A 189 29.86 -19.48 -28.12
N GLY A 190 29.99 -18.40 -27.35
CA GLY A 190 31.09 -17.45 -27.43
C GLY A 190 31.01 -16.46 -28.61
N ARG A 191 29.93 -16.45 -29.40
CA ARG A 191 29.73 -15.49 -30.51
C ARG A 191 28.42 -14.70 -30.42
N THR A 192 27.33 -15.30 -29.95
CA THR A 192 26.06 -14.59 -29.68
C THR A 192 25.25 -15.32 -28.61
N SER A 193 24.69 -14.59 -27.64
CA SER A 193 23.67 -15.13 -26.74
C SER A 193 22.38 -15.38 -27.53
N VAL A 194 22.18 -16.61 -28.01
CA VAL A 194 20.93 -17.02 -28.65
C VAL A 194 20.14 -17.84 -27.65
N HIS A 195 18.99 -17.34 -27.21
CA HIS A 195 18.07 -18.08 -26.34
C HIS A 195 17.57 -19.32 -27.07
N HIS A 196 18.16 -20.48 -26.77
CA HIS A 196 17.67 -21.76 -27.26
C HIS A 196 16.65 -22.29 -26.25
N PHE A 197 15.41 -22.47 -26.70
CA PHE A 197 14.40 -23.12 -25.90
C PHE A 197 14.61 -24.64 -25.98
N ARG A 198 14.87 -25.27 -24.84
CA ARG A 198 14.90 -26.73 -24.74
C ARG A 198 13.63 -27.22 -24.09
N CYS A 199 12.92 -28.13 -24.77
CA CYS A 199 11.81 -28.85 -24.21
C CYS A 199 12.33 -29.93 -23.26
N SER A 200 12.03 -29.80 -21.97
CA SER A 200 12.39 -30.81 -20.97
C SER A 200 11.15 -31.39 -20.31
N ASP A 201 11.15 -32.70 -20.07
CA ASP A 201 10.19 -33.34 -19.19
C ASP A 201 10.51 -32.82 -17.77
N GLY A 202 9.72 -31.84 -17.30
CA GLY A 202 9.87 -31.23 -15.99
C GLY A 202 8.82 -31.78 -15.05
N LYS A 203 9.26 -32.57 -14.07
CA LYS A 203 8.64 -32.71 -12.76
C LYS A 203 9.55 -32.07 -11.74
#